data_AF-A0A8H6WKU6-F1
#
_entry.id   AF-A0A8H6WKU6-F1
#
_cell.length_a   1.000
_cell.length_b   1.000
_cell.length_c   1.000
_cell.angle_alpha   90.00
_cell.angle_beta   90.00
_cell.angle_gamma   90.00
#
_symmetry.space_group_name_H-M   'P 1'
#
loop_
_entity.id
_entity.type
_entity.pdbx_description
1 polymer ?
#
loop_
_entity_poly.entity_id
_entity_poly.type
_entity_poly.pdbx_seq_one_letter_code
_entity_poly.pdbx_strand_id
1 'polypeptide(L)'
;MLIDLRDIGRYVARIIQDDRTLNKYVVAYSDCLSEEQIFRLTEEVSGEKIERKYIPTDKILALRTKYTRLSLTDPTDRMARYMRVTTDYEFSKYIRGDNTPAYAEYLGYLDANELYPDLRPIGFREFLGELVEGKIERAYKEVPMFSPPTE
;
A
#
# COMPACT_ATOMS: atom_id res chain seq x y z
N MET A 1 -3.13 0.05 5.26
CA MET A 1 -3.37 1.51 5.22
C MET A 1 -3.24 2.03 3.80
N LEU A 2 -3.91 3.14 3.50
CA LEU A 2 -3.87 3.87 2.23
C LEU A 2 -3.56 5.34 2.50
N ILE A 3 -2.92 6.00 1.53
CA ILE A 3 -2.72 7.44 1.52
C ILE A 3 -2.63 7.92 0.07
N ASP A 4 -3.26 9.06 -0.24
CA ASP A 4 -3.12 9.70 -1.54
C ASP A 4 -1.73 10.33 -1.67
N LEU A 5 -1.10 10.19 -2.84
CA LEU A 5 0.23 10.72 -3.11
C LEU A 5 0.31 12.24 -2.86
N ARG A 6 -0.78 12.98 -3.12
CA ARG A 6 -0.87 14.43 -2.93
C ARG A 6 -0.77 14.84 -1.45
N ASP A 7 -1.14 13.96 -0.54
CA ASP A 7 -1.09 14.24 0.91
C ASP A 7 0.25 13.92 1.55
N ILE A 8 1.05 13.03 0.95
CA ILE A 8 2.35 12.65 1.51
C ILE A 8 3.22 13.90 1.74
N GLY A 9 3.30 14.81 0.76
CA GLY A 9 4.06 16.05 0.90
C GLY A 9 3.51 16.98 2.00
N ARG A 10 2.19 17.03 2.18
CA ARG A 10 1.52 17.87 3.19
C ARG A 10 1.86 17.40 4.61
N TYR A 11 1.80 16.08 4.85
CA TYR A 11 2.22 15.51 6.13
C TYR A 11 3.71 15.68 6.37
N VAL A 12 4.55 15.34 5.39
CA VAL A 12 6.01 15.44 5.53
C VAL A 12 6.42 16.87 5.90
N ALA A 13 5.83 17.90 5.27
CA ALA A 13 6.13 19.29 5.58
C ALA A 13 5.82 19.67 7.04
N ARG A 14 4.76 19.12 7.64
CA ARG A 14 4.42 19.34 9.05
C ARG A 14 5.35 18.56 9.98
N ILE A 15 5.61 17.29 9.65
CA ILE A 15 6.46 16.39 10.44
C ILE A 15 7.86 17.00 10.59
N ILE A 16 8.52 17.40 9.50
CA ILE A 16 9.92 17.87 9.57
C ILE A 16 10.11 19.20 10.33
N GLN A 17 9.03 19.94 10.59
CA GLN A 17 9.04 21.22 11.31
C GLN A 17 8.56 21.08 12.76
N ASP A 18 8.13 19.89 13.19
CA ASP A 18 7.53 19.66 14.50
C ASP A 18 8.51 18.95 15.42
N ASP A 19 9.01 19.67 16.42
CA ASP A 19 9.97 19.18 17.42
C ASP A 19 9.48 17.90 18.15
N ARG A 20 8.15 17.68 18.23
CA ARG A 20 7.58 16.45 18.81
C ARG A 20 7.97 15.18 18.04
N THR A 21 8.33 15.32 16.76
CA THR A 21 8.65 14.20 15.86
C THR A 21 10.14 13.91 15.72
N LEU A 22 11.01 14.72 16.36
CA LEU A 22 12.45 14.54 16.29
C LEU A 22 12.87 13.16 16.83
N ASN A 23 13.60 12.39 16.02
CA ASN A 23 14.01 11.01 16.32
C ASN A 23 12.82 10.07 16.62
N LYS A 24 11.67 10.31 16.01
CA LYS A 24 10.48 9.45 16.09
C LYS A 24 10.11 8.87 14.73
N TYR A 25 9.48 7.71 14.77
CA TYR A 25 8.72 7.20 13.63
C TYR A 25 7.32 7.80 13.68
N VAL A 26 6.81 8.21 12.52
CA VAL A 26 5.48 8.81 12.38
C VAL A 26 4.70 8.02 11.34
N VAL A 27 3.48 7.62 11.68
CA VAL A 27 2.53 7.00 10.75
C VAL A 27 1.58 8.06 10.21
N ALA A 28 1.33 8.05 8.91
CA ALA A 28 0.36 8.91 8.25
C ALA A 28 -0.46 8.05 7.28
N TYR A 29 -1.78 8.23 7.30
CA TYR A 29 -2.72 7.49 6.47
C TYR A 29 -4.04 8.25 6.35
N SER A 30 -4.74 8.06 5.24
CA SER A 30 -6.11 8.56 5.06
C SER A 30 -7.15 7.52 5.49
N ASP A 31 -6.95 6.27 5.09
CA ASP A 31 -7.86 5.18 5.41
C ASP A 31 -7.11 3.89 5.79
N CYS A 32 -7.75 3.07 6.61
CA CYS A 32 -7.34 1.70 6.88
C CYS A 32 -8.45 0.73 6.48
N LEU A 33 -8.42 0.30 5.21
CA LEU A 33 -9.43 -0.57 4.62
C LEU A 33 -8.91 -1.99 4.40
N SER A 34 -9.80 -2.97 4.50
CA SER A 34 -9.58 -4.33 4.00
C SER A 34 -9.74 -4.37 2.48
N GLU A 35 -9.20 -5.42 1.84
CA GLU A 35 -9.38 -5.64 0.39
C GLU A 35 -10.86 -5.74 0.02
N GLU A 36 -11.70 -6.36 0.87
CA GLU A 36 -13.15 -6.42 0.67
C GLU A 36 -13.78 -5.02 0.61
N GLN A 37 -13.37 -4.13 1.52
CA GLN A 37 -13.85 -2.75 1.53
C GLN A 37 -13.36 -1.98 0.30
N ILE A 38 -12.12 -2.22 -0.14
CA ILE A 38 -11.56 -1.62 -1.36
C ILE A 38 -12.36 -2.05 -2.60
N PHE A 39 -12.60 -3.36 -2.78
CA PHE A 39 -13.42 -3.87 -3.88
C PHE A 39 -14.82 -3.28 -3.85
N ARG A 40 -15.49 -3.32 -2.69
CA ARG A 40 -16.83 -2.78 -2.54
C ARG A 40 -16.91 -1.30 -2.90
N LEU A 41 -16.00 -0.47 -2.38
CA LEU A 41 -15.96 0.97 -2.70
C LEU A 41 -15.70 1.21 -4.19
N THR A 42 -14.83 0.42 -4.80
CA THR A 42 -14.54 0.53 -6.24
C THR A 42 -15.78 0.23 -7.07
N GLU A 43 -16.48 -0.89 -6.79
CA GLU A 43 -17.74 -1.24 -7.47
C GLU A 43 -18.84 -0.18 -7.26
N GLU A 44 -18.96 0.35 -6.04
CA GLU A 44 -19.96 1.38 -5.72
C GLU A 44 -19.71 2.69 -6.49
N VAL A 45 -18.45 3.11 -6.63
CA VAL A 45 -18.10 4.38 -7.27
C VAL A 45 -18.06 4.25 -8.80
N SER A 46 -17.57 3.14 -9.34
CA SER A 46 -17.52 2.94 -10.80
C SER A 46 -18.84 2.44 -11.38
N GLY A 47 -19.71 1.82 -10.57
CA GLY A 47 -20.94 1.16 -11.03
C GLY A 47 -20.68 -0.20 -11.70
N GLU A 48 -19.44 -0.69 -11.69
CA GLU A 48 -19.06 -1.95 -12.30
C GLU A 48 -19.03 -3.09 -11.28
N LYS A 49 -19.06 -4.34 -11.77
CA LYS A 49 -18.85 -5.54 -10.96
C LYS A 49 -17.52 -6.18 -11.28
N ILE A 50 -16.74 -6.46 -10.24
CA ILE A 50 -15.38 -6.95 -10.39
C ILE A 50 -15.35 -8.43 -10.05
N GLU A 51 -14.83 -9.25 -10.98
CA GLU A 51 -14.59 -10.67 -10.70
C GLU A 51 -13.51 -10.81 -9.62
N ARG A 52 -13.84 -11.51 -8.53
CA ARG A 52 -12.93 -11.68 -7.39
C ARG A 52 -12.15 -12.97 -7.51
N LYS A 53 -10.82 -12.87 -7.51
CA LYS A 53 -9.92 -14.03 -7.47
C LYS A 53 -9.21 -14.06 -6.12
N TYR A 54 -9.62 -15.00 -5.28
CA TYR A 54 -9.00 -15.21 -3.98
C TYR A 54 -7.71 -16.00 -4.13
N ILE A 55 -6.61 -15.47 -3.58
CA ILE A 55 -5.32 -16.15 -3.52
C ILE A 55 -5.18 -16.74 -2.12
N PRO A 56 -5.08 -18.06 -1.96
CA PRO A 56 -4.96 -18.67 -0.66
C PRO A 56 -3.56 -18.45 -0.07
N THR A 57 -3.46 -18.45 1.26
CA THR A 57 -2.23 -18.13 2.00
C THR A 57 -1.08 -19.07 1.67
N ASP A 58 -1.36 -20.36 1.52
CA ASP A 58 -0.39 -21.39 1.14
C ASP A 58 0.26 -21.10 -0.22
N LYS A 59 -0.51 -20.60 -1.19
CA LYS A 59 0.01 -20.18 -2.50
C LYS A 59 1.01 -19.04 -2.36
N ILE A 60 0.71 -18.01 -1.56
CA ILE A 60 1.63 -16.88 -1.32
C ILE A 60 2.91 -17.39 -0.65
N LEU A 61 2.79 -18.24 0.37
CA LEU A 61 3.94 -18.84 1.08
C LEU A 61 4.83 -19.70 0.17
N ALA A 62 4.22 -20.48 -0.73
CA ALA A 62 4.93 -21.29 -1.71
C ALA A 62 5.71 -20.43 -2.71
N LEU A 63 5.08 -19.39 -3.27
CA LEU A 63 5.72 -18.44 -4.19
C LEU A 63 6.88 -17.70 -3.51
N ARG A 64 6.67 -17.23 -2.28
CA ARG A 64 7.70 -16.59 -1.46
C ARG A 64 8.91 -17.50 -1.26
N THR A 65 8.69 -18.77 -0.91
CA THR A 65 9.77 -19.76 -0.74
C THR A 65 10.53 -19.98 -2.05
N LYS A 66 9.79 -20.19 -3.15
CA LYS A 66 10.36 -20.38 -4.51
C LYS A 66 11.26 -19.21 -4.90
N TYR A 67 10.74 -17.98 -4.86
CA TYR A 67 11.48 -16.80 -5.33
C TYR A 67 12.56 -16.34 -4.35
N THR A 68 12.42 -16.61 -3.05
CA THR A 68 13.54 -16.45 -2.10
C THR A 68 14.72 -17.31 -2.52
N ARG A 69 14.49 -18.62 -2.75
CA ARG A 69 15.55 -19.54 -3.19
C ARG A 69 16.18 -19.09 -4.51
N LEU A 70 15.37 -18.84 -5.54
CA LEU A 70 15.87 -18.42 -6.86
C LEU A 70 16.71 -17.13 -6.77
N SER A 71 16.24 -16.12 -6.01
CA SER A 71 16.96 -14.85 -5.85
C SER A 71 18.31 -14.98 -5.13
N LEU A 72 18.45 -16.00 -4.28
CA LEU A 72 19.69 -16.28 -3.55
C LEU A 72 20.64 -17.15 -4.37
N THR A 73 20.10 -18.03 -5.21
CA THR A 73 20.89 -18.88 -6.12
C THR A 73 21.55 -18.06 -7.22
N ASP A 74 20.81 -17.13 -7.84
CA ASP A 74 21.36 -16.19 -8.81
C ASP A 74 20.98 -14.74 -8.42
N PRO A 75 21.88 -14.01 -7.74
CA PRO A 75 21.66 -12.62 -7.38
C PRO A 75 21.54 -11.66 -8.57
N THR A 76 21.89 -12.10 -9.78
CA THR A 76 21.76 -11.33 -11.03
C THR A 76 20.42 -11.55 -11.74
N ASP A 77 19.67 -12.58 -11.35
CA ASP A 77 18.30 -12.80 -11.81
C ASP A 77 17.37 -11.71 -11.25
N ARG A 78 17.17 -10.67 -12.07
CA ARG A 78 16.32 -9.53 -11.74
C ARG A 78 14.87 -9.94 -11.53
N MET A 79 14.37 -10.96 -12.25
CA MET A 79 12.99 -11.41 -12.12
C MET A 79 12.78 -12.14 -10.81
N ALA A 80 13.66 -13.07 -10.45
CA ALA A 80 13.58 -13.76 -9.17
C ALA A 80 13.65 -12.79 -7.98
N ARG A 81 14.52 -11.77 -8.07
CA ARG A 81 14.61 -10.72 -7.05
C ARG A 81 13.34 -9.88 -6.97
N TYR A 82 12.80 -9.45 -8.11
CA TYR A 82 11.56 -8.69 -8.15
C TYR A 82 10.41 -9.51 -7.54
N MET A 83 10.23 -10.76 -7.95
CA MET A 83 9.17 -11.62 -7.43
C MET A 83 9.33 -11.94 -5.94
N ARG A 84 10.56 -12.05 -5.44
CA ARG A 84 10.79 -12.12 -3.99
C ARG A 84 10.28 -10.88 -3.28
N VAL A 85 10.64 -9.68 -3.75
CA VAL A 85 10.17 -8.42 -3.15
C VAL A 85 8.64 -8.35 -3.15
N THR A 86 8.00 -8.69 -4.28
CA THR A 86 6.54 -8.71 -4.41
C THR A 86 5.89 -9.68 -3.41
N THR A 87 6.36 -10.93 -3.35
CA THR A 87 5.76 -11.95 -2.47
C THR A 87 6.05 -11.72 -0.99
N ASP A 88 7.23 -11.18 -0.63
CA ASP A 88 7.54 -10.73 0.73
C ASP A 88 6.60 -9.58 1.15
N TYR A 89 6.35 -8.62 0.24
CA TYR A 89 5.46 -7.50 0.48
C TYR A 89 3.99 -7.92 0.62
N GLU A 90 3.50 -8.80 -0.26
CA GLU A 90 2.15 -9.36 -0.17
C GLU A 90 1.93 -10.11 1.15
N PHE A 91 2.90 -10.93 1.56
CA PHE A 91 2.85 -11.64 2.84
C PHE A 91 2.78 -10.67 4.02
N SER A 92 3.64 -9.65 4.02
CA SER A 92 3.67 -8.60 5.04
C SER A 92 2.35 -7.83 5.13
N LYS A 93 1.83 -7.40 3.98
CA LYS A 93 0.64 -6.55 3.89
C LYS A 93 -0.66 -7.31 4.17
N TYR A 94 -0.86 -8.47 3.54
CA TYR A 94 -2.18 -9.14 3.51
C TYR A 94 -2.33 -10.29 4.50
N ILE A 95 -1.22 -10.90 4.94
CA ILE A 95 -1.26 -12.05 5.87
C ILE A 95 -0.82 -11.62 7.26
N ARG A 96 0.35 -10.98 7.39
CA ARG A 96 0.88 -10.58 8.70
C ARG A 96 0.25 -9.28 9.23
N GLY A 97 -0.23 -8.41 8.34
CA GLY A 97 -0.93 -7.17 8.71
C GLY A 97 0.01 -6.07 9.25
N ASP A 98 1.26 -6.04 8.80
CA ASP A 98 2.28 -5.13 9.34
C ASP A 98 1.98 -3.65 9.05
N ASN A 99 1.15 -3.36 8.05
CA ASN A 99 0.81 -2.01 7.60
C ASN A 99 -0.58 -1.58 8.09
N THR A 100 -0.76 -1.51 9.41
CA THR A 100 -1.99 -1.08 10.10
C THR A 100 -1.71 -0.03 11.18
N PRO A 101 -2.68 0.85 11.53
CA PRO A 101 -2.51 1.82 12.61
C PRO A 101 -2.23 1.15 13.96
N ALA A 102 -2.94 0.06 14.27
CA ALA A 102 -2.73 -0.71 15.50
C ALA A 102 -1.29 -1.29 15.60
N TYR A 103 -0.70 -1.71 14.48
CA TYR A 103 0.69 -2.19 14.48
C TYR A 103 1.69 -1.04 14.64
N ALA A 104 1.40 0.14 14.05
CA ALA A 104 2.21 1.34 14.26
C ALA A 104 2.17 1.82 15.73
N GLU A 105 0.99 1.81 16.35
CA GLU A 105 0.80 2.09 17.78
C GLU A 105 1.59 1.10 18.65
N TYR A 106 1.49 -0.20 18.36
CA TYR A 106 2.27 -1.24 19.04
C TYR A 106 3.79 -0.99 18.97
N LEU A 107 4.29 -0.46 17.86
CA LEU A 107 5.70 -0.09 17.68
C LEU A 107 6.08 1.27 18.30
N GLY A 108 5.12 1.99 18.88
CA GLY A 108 5.33 3.30 19.49
C GLY A 108 5.50 4.44 18.49
N TYR A 109 4.92 4.32 17.29
CA TYR A 109 4.94 5.40 16.29
C TYR A 109 3.97 6.50 16.71
N LEU A 110 4.30 7.75 16.36
CA LEU A 110 3.35 8.86 16.52
C LEU A 110 2.33 8.85 15.38
N ASP A 111 1.07 9.15 15.67
CA ASP A 111 0.04 9.30 14.65
C ASP A 111 -0.01 10.74 14.13
N ALA A 112 0.26 10.93 12.83
CA ALA A 112 0.22 12.24 12.19
C ALA A 112 -1.18 12.87 12.21
N ASN A 113 -2.25 12.07 12.19
CA ASN A 113 -3.63 12.54 12.25
C ASN A 113 -3.99 13.10 13.62
N GLU A 114 -3.40 12.55 14.69
CA GLU A 114 -3.54 13.10 16.04
C GLU A 114 -2.67 14.34 16.24
N LEU A 115 -1.46 14.35 15.68
CA LEU A 115 -0.55 15.50 15.76
C LEU A 115 -1.06 16.72 14.98
N TYR A 116 -1.77 16.49 13.87
CA TYR A 116 -2.23 17.50 12.92
C TYR A 116 -3.72 17.30 12.56
N PRO A 117 -4.65 17.49 13.50
CA PRO A 117 -6.08 17.27 13.27
C PRO A 117 -6.69 18.23 12.23
N ASP A 118 -5.98 19.32 11.91
CA ASP A 118 -6.35 20.27 10.87
C ASP A 118 -6.06 19.76 9.45
N LEU A 119 -5.15 18.79 9.30
CA LEU A 119 -4.87 18.15 8.03
C LEU A 119 -5.91 17.05 7.77
N ARG A 120 -6.90 17.36 6.93
CA ARG A 120 -7.77 16.36 6.33
C ARG A 120 -7.10 15.75 5.08
N PRO A 121 -6.76 14.44 5.09
CA PRO A 121 -6.28 13.76 3.91
C PRO A 121 -7.43 13.36 2.99
N ILE A 122 -7.09 13.08 1.73
CA ILE A 122 -7.99 12.58 0.70
C ILE A 122 -8.26 11.10 0.97
N GLY A 123 -9.53 10.78 1.22
CA GLY A 123 -9.97 9.41 1.43
C GLY A 123 -10.04 8.61 0.13
N PHE A 124 -10.00 7.29 0.23
CA PHE A 124 -10.01 6.38 -0.90
C PHE A 124 -11.26 6.53 -1.79
N ARG A 125 -12.44 6.78 -1.19
CA ARG A 125 -13.66 7.06 -1.97
C ARG A 125 -13.55 8.35 -2.79
N GLU A 126 -12.98 9.40 -2.20
CA GLU A 126 -12.79 10.68 -2.87
C GLU A 126 -11.81 10.53 -4.04
N PHE A 127 -10.70 9.83 -3.81
CA PHE A 127 -9.77 9.42 -4.86
C PHE A 127 -10.46 8.64 -5.99
N LEU A 128 -11.28 7.63 -5.67
CA LEU A 128 -12.02 6.87 -6.69
C LEU A 128 -12.98 7.74 -7.50
N GLY A 129 -13.64 8.71 -6.88
CA GLY A 129 -14.52 9.65 -7.58
C GLY A 129 -13.76 10.46 -8.62
N GLU A 130 -12.63 11.06 -8.22
CA GLU A 130 -11.77 11.79 -9.13
C GLU A 130 -11.18 10.89 -10.23
N LEU A 131 -10.87 9.63 -9.92
CA LEU A 131 -10.36 8.67 -10.88
C LEU A 131 -11.40 8.35 -11.97
N VAL A 132 -12.64 8.07 -11.58
CA VAL A 132 -13.74 7.78 -12.54
C VAL A 132 -14.09 9.00 -13.38
N GLU A 133 -13.95 10.21 -12.82
CA GLU A 133 -14.10 11.47 -13.56
C GLU A 133 -12.91 11.78 -14.50
N GLY A 134 -11.86 10.95 -14.51
CA GLY A 134 -10.69 11.14 -15.36
C GLY A 134 -9.75 12.26 -14.89
N LYS A 135 -9.85 12.69 -13.64
CA LYS A 135 -9.03 13.76 -13.04
C LYS A 135 -7.67 13.27 -12.52
N ILE A 136 -7.50 11.96 -12.38
CA ILE A 136 -6.29 11.34 -11.85
C ILE A 136 -5.41 10.82 -12.99
N GLU A 137 -4.15 11.26 -13.03
CA GLU A 137 -3.13 10.64 -13.87
C GLU A 137 -2.44 9.48 -13.14
N ARG A 138 -2.16 8.40 -13.88
CA ARG A 138 -1.37 7.29 -13.37
C ARG A 138 0.03 7.77 -12.96
N ALA A 139 0.40 7.53 -11.71
CA ALA A 139 1.77 7.72 -11.25
C ALA A 139 2.75 6.83 -12.04
N TYR A 140 3.92 7.38 -12.38
CA TYR A 140 4.97 6.69 -13.15
C TYR A 140 4.47 6.15 -14.50
N LYS A 141 3.72 6.96 -15.26
CA LYS A 141 3.15 6.57 -16.58
C LYS A 141 4.17 6.02 -17.59
N GLU A 142 5.43 6.41 -17.46
CA GLU A 142 6.55 5.92 -18.29
C GLU A 142 7.02 4.50 -17.92
N VAL A 143 6.61 3.98 -16.75
CA VAL A 143 6.96 2.62 -16.31
C VAL A 143 5.92 1.64 -16.87
N PRO A 144 6.32 0.63 -17.67
CA PRO A 144 5.41 -0.37 -18.20
C PRO A 144 4.64 -1.07 -17.07
N MET A 145 3.39 -1.44 -17.34
CA MET A 145 2.63 -2.28 -16.41
C MET A 145 3.37 -3.61 -16.29
N PHE A 146 3.66 -4.03 -15.06
CA PHE A 146 4.30 -5.31 -14.82
C PHE A 146 3.34 -6.44 -15.17
N SER A 147 3.77 -7.32 -16.06
CA SER A 147 3.10 -8.59 -16.32
C SER A 147 3.82 -9.69 -15.54
N PRO A 148 3.22 -10.25 -14.48
CA PRO A 148 3.82 -11.38 -13.78
C PRO A 148 4.06 -12.55 -14.74
N PRO A 149 5.11 -13.36 -14.52
CA PRO A 149 5.26 -14.61 -15.25
C PRO A 149 3.99 -15.44 -15.10
N THR A 150 3.44 -15.89 -16.22
CA THR A 150 2.42 -16.94 -16.20
C THR A 150 3.06 -18.21 -15.65
N GLU A 151 2.37 -18.89 -14.73
CA GLU A 151 2.80 -20.19 -14.18
C GLU A 151 3.16 -21.20 -15.28
#